data_AF-A0A3N4YLP1-F1
#
_entry.id   AF-A0A3N4YLP1-F1
#
_cell.length_a   1.000
_cell.length_b   1.000
_cell.length_c   1.000
_cell.angle_alpha   90.00
_cell.angle_beta   90.00
_cell.angle_gamma   90.00
#
_symmetry.space_group_name_H-M   'P 1'
#
loop_
_entity.id
_entity.type
_entity.pdbx_description
1 polymer ?
#
loop_
_entity_poly.entity_id
_entity_poly.type
_entity_poly.pdbx_seq_one_letter_code
_entity_poly.pdbx_strand_id
1 'polypeptide(L)'
;MSIMDPLPHDTPPKAQAGTPTAAVWRWFGATGVFVSALVHLVLWFQGYRDIDVIGPMFLLNAGGGVVLTVAIIVWRHWLPLLGGIGFGVLTLTAYLLSATVGFFGVLSPFEFAGTPEVIAAMADVTAAVGSGAALWRERRTS
;
A
#
# COMPACT_ATOMS: atom_id res chain seq x y z
N MET A 1 -32.16 32.79 47.10
CA MET A 1 -32.58 31.49 46.54
C MET A 1 -32.26 31.56 45.05
N SER A 2 -31.10 31.05 44.65
CA SER A 2 -30.54 31.19 43.30
C SER A 2 -31.20 30.16 42.38
N ILE A 3 -32.05 30.61 41.47
CA ILE A 3 -32.71 29.76 40.48
C ILE A 3 -31.97 29.92 39.15
N MET A 4 -31.57 28.78 38.60
CA MET A 4 -31.11 28.54 37.23
C MET A 4 -29.68 28.97 36.88
N ASP A 5 -28.72 28.16 37.33
CA ASP A 5 -27.51 27.92 36.54
C ASP A 5 -27.89 27.36 35.16
N PRO A 6 -27.26 27.80 34.06
CA PRO A 6 -27.46 27.21 32.74
C PRO A 6 -27.01 25.75 32.74
N LEU A 7 -27.85 24.85 32.21
CA LEU A 7 -27.47 23.45 31.99
C LEU A 7 -26.20 23.40 31.14
N PRO A 8 -25.20 22.56 31.49
CA PRO A 8 -24.03 22.34 30.65
C PRO A 8 -24.50 21.96 29.25
N HIS A 9 -24.19 22.78 28.26
CA HIS A 9 -24.34 22.37 26.88
C HIS A 9 -23.27 21.32 26.63
N ASP A 10 -23.67 20.04 26.63
CA ASP A 10 -22.85 18.94 26.16
C ASP A 10 -22.43 19.27 24.74
N THR A 11 -21.20 19.77 24.57
CA THR A 11 -20.63 19.95 23.24
C THR A 11 -20.65 18.58 22.58
N PRO A 12 -21.32 18.42 21.42
CA PRO A 12 -21.35 17.14 20.74
C PRO A 12 -19.91 16.69 20.51
N PRO A 13 -19.59 15.39 20.72
CA PRO A 13 -18.24 14.90 20.55
C PRO A 13 -17.76 15.28 19.16
N LYS A 14 -16.71 16.12 19.09
CA LYS A 14 -16.01 16.44 17.85
C LYS A 14 -15.67 15.09 17.21
N ALA A 15 -16.28 14.79 16.06
CA ALA A 15 -15.86 13.67 15.23
C ALA A 15 -14.34 13.71 15.15
N GLN A 16 -13.67 12.69 15.69
CA GLN A 16 -12.21 12.63 15.77
C GLN A 16 -11.68 12.58 14.33
N ALA A 17 -11.45 13.75 13.74
CA ALA A 17 -10.73 13.88 12.50
C ALA A 17 -9.37 13.23 12.74
N GLY A 18 -9.08 12.14 12.01
CA GLY A 18 -7.84 11.40 12.15
C GLY A 18 -6.63 12.35 12.16
N THR A 19 -5.64 12.07 13.01
CA THR A 19 -4.48 12.96 13.16
C THR A 19 -3.85 13.25 11.79
N PRO A 20 -3.52 14.52 11.46
CA PRO A 20 -2.97 14.89 10.15
C PRO A 20 -1.78 14.01 9.74
N THR A 21 -0.99 13.60 10.73
CA THR A 21 0.18 12.75 10.57
C THR A 21 -0.14 11.29 10.22
N ALA A 22 -1.31 10.75 10.56
CA ALA A 22 -1.75 9.44 10.07
C ALA A 22 -2.20 9.53 8.60
N ALA A 23 -2.90 10.61 8.23
CA ALA A 23 -3.30 10.85 6.86
C ALA A 23 -2.09 10.95 5.90
N VAL A 24 -1.00 11.61 6.31
CA VAL A 24 0.25 11.66 5.52
C VAL A 24 0.79 10.26 5.24
N TRP A 25 0.82 9.37 6.24
CA TRP A 25 1.31 8.01 6.03
C TRP A 25 0.39 7.15 5.17
N ARG A 26 -0.94 7.35 5.25
CA ARG A 26 -1.88 6.69 4.34
C ARG A 26 -1.60 7.06 2.89
N TRP A 27 -1.42 8.36 2.62
CA TRP A 27 -1.08 8.83 1.29
C TRP A 27 0.29 8.31 0.84
N PHE A 28 1.27 8.29 1.72
CA PHE A 28 2.60 7.76 1.41
C PHE A 28 2.54 6.28 1.03
N GLY A 29 1.86 5.44 1.83
CA GLY A 29 1.65 4.02 1.53
C GLY A 29 0.84 3.81 0.26
N ALA A 30 -0.23 4.58 0.06
CA ALA A 30 -1.07 4.52 -1.15
C ALA A 30 -0.28 4.84 -2.42
N THR A 31 0.61 5.84 -2.38
CA THR A 31 1.52 6.16 -3.48
C THR A 31 2.47 5.01 -3.77
N GLY A 32 3.03 4.36 -2.75
CA GLY A 32 3.86 3.16 -2.94
C GLY A 32 3.11 2.04 -3.66
N VAL A 33 1.90 1.71 -3.19
CA VAL A 33 1.05 0.69 -3.84
C VAL A 33 0.73 1.07 -5.29
N PHE A 34 0.39 2.34 -5.53
CA PHE A 34 0.02 2.82 -6.85
C PHE A 34 1.19 2.76 -7.84
N VAL A 35 2.37 3.23 -7.43
CA VAL A 35 3.57 3.20 -8.28
C VAL A 35 3.95 1.76 -8.59
N SER A 36 3.93 0.86 -7.60
CA SER A 36 4.21 -0.57 -7.82
C SER A 36 3.22 -1.18 -8.82
N ALA A 37 1.91 -0.90 -8.68
CA ALA A 37 0.89 -1.37 -9.61
C ALA A 37 1.11 -0.88 -11.06
N LEU A 38 1.50 0.39 -11.23
CA LEU A 38 1.82 0.95 -12.54
C LEU A 38 3.06 0.29 -13.15
N VAL A 39 4.11 0.07 -12.36
CA VAL A 39 5.33 -0.59 -12.84
C VAL A 39 5.03 -2.03 -13.28
N HIS A 40 4.24 -2.78 -12.51
CA HIS A 40 3.82 -4.13 -12.91
C HIS A 40 3.03 -4.13 -14.20
N LEU A 41 2.15 -3.13 -14.41
CA LEU A 41 1.45 -2.96 -15.68
C LEU A 41 2.41 -2.66 -16.84
N VAL A 42 3.40 -1.79 -16.61
CA VAL A 42 4.44 -1.49 -17.60
C VAL A 42 5.24 -2.74 -17.97
N LEU A 43 5.71 -3.50 -16.98
CA LEU A 43 6.45 -4.75 -17.18
C LEU A 43 5.60 -5.80 -17.90
N TRP A 44 4.30 -5.86 -17.60
CA TRP A 44 3.35 -6.71 -18.32
C TRP A 44 3.37 -6.44 -19.83
N PHE A 45 3.30 -5.16 -20.23
CA PHE A 45 3.40 -4.76 -21.64
C PHE A 45 4.80 -4.93 -22.24
N GLN A 46 5.85 -4.93 -21.42
CA GLN A 46 7.24 -5.11 -21.87
C GLN A 46 7.65 -6.58 -22.07
N GLY A 47 6.73 -7.53 -21.93
CA GLY A 47 6.96 -8.94 -22.31
C GLY A 47 6.58 -9.95 -21.22
N TYR A 48 6.26 -9.50 -20.01
CA TYR A 48 5.86 -10.42 -18.93
C TYR A 48 4.47 -11.03 -19.18
N ARG A 49 3.64 -10.42 -20.03
CA ARG A 49 2.29 -10.92 -20.38
C ARG A 49 2.28 -12.30 -21.04
N ASP A 50 3.36 -12.66 -21.73
CA ASP A 50 3.44 -13.90 -22.53
C ASP A 50 4.00 -15.08 -21.70
N ILE A 51 4.19 -14.89 -20.39
CA ILE A 51 4.66 -15.91 -19.45
C ILE A 51 3.45 -16.48 -18.71
N ASP A 52 3.16 -17.78 -18.88
CA ASP A 52 1.92 -18.44 -18.45
C ASP A 52 1.43 -18.09 -17.04
N VAL A 53 2.32 -18.17 -16.03
CA VAL A 53 1.95 -17.89 -14.63
C VAL A 53 2.19 -16.43 -14.26
N ILE A 54 3.27 -15.85 -14.76
CA ILE A 54 3.74 -14.52 -14.37
C ILE A 54 2.87 -13.42 -14.99
N GLY A 55 2.45 -13.55 -16.25
CA GLY A 55 1.61 -12.57 -16.95
C GLY A 55 0.29 -12.30 -16.21
N PRO A 56 -0.51 -13.34 -15.89
CA PRO A 56 -1.72 -13.16 -15.10
C PRO A 56 -1.45 -12.59 -13.70
N MET A 57 -0.37 -12.98 -13.04
CA MET A 57 -0.01 -12.44 -11.71
C MET A 57 0.36 -10.96 -11.77
N PHE A 58 1.08 -10.51 -12.79
CA PHE A 58 1.41 -9.09 -12.99
C PHE A 58 0.16 -8.26 -13.24
N LEU A 59 -0.80 -8.78 -14.01
CA LEU A 59 -2.07 -8.11 -14.24
C LEU A 59 -2.93 -8.06 -12.97
N LEU A 60 -2.97 -9.16 -12.20
CA LEU A 60 -3.66 -9.20 -10.92
C LEU A 60 -3.03 -8.23 -9.92
N ASN A 61 -1.70 -8.13 -9.88
CA ASN A 61 -0.98 -7.18 -9.04
C ASN A 61 -1.33 -5.74 -9.44
N ALA A 62 -1.25 -5.42 -10.74
CA ALA A 62 -1.61 -4.09 -11.25
C ALA A 62 -3.07 -3.71 -10.92
N GLY A 63 -4.03 -4.56 -11.26
CA GLY A 63 -5.45 -4.30 -10.99
C GLY A 63 -5.77 -4.25 -9.50
N GLY A 64 -5.29 -5.24 -8.74
CA GLY A 64 -5.48 -5.32 -7.29
C GLY A 64 -4.84 -4.16 -6.55
N GLY A 65 -3.64 -3.73 -6.98
CA GLY A 65 -2.93 -2.58 -6.44
C GLY A 65 -3.70 -1.28 -6.65
N VAL A 66 -4.27 -1.03 -7.85
CA VAL A 66 -5.11 0.15 -8.11
C VAL A 66 -6.35 0.16 -7.19
N VAL A 67 -7.04 -0.98 -7.07
CA VAL A 67 -8.20 -1.10 -6.16
C VAL A 67 -7.79 -0.85 -4.71
N LEU A 68 -6.66 -1.40 -4.29
CA LEU A 68 -6.14 -1.24 -2.94
C LEU A 68 -5.72 0.20 -2.64
N THR A 69 -5.09 0.91 -3.59
CA THR A 69 -4.79 2.34 -3.48
C THR A 69 -6.06 3.14 -3.18
N VAL A 70 -7.13 2.90 -3.96
CA VAL A 70 -8.42 3.56 -3.75
C VAL A 70 -8.97 3.21 -2.36
N ALA A 71 -8.91 1.94 -1.97
CA ALA A 71 -9.36 1.49 -0.65
C ALA A 71 -8.58 2.16 0.50
N ILE A 72 -7.26 2.31 0.40
CA ILE A 72 -6.43 2.96 1.44
C ILE A 72 -6.85 4.42 1.65
N ILE A 73 -7.15 5.13 0.56
CA ILE A 73 -7.51 6.56 0.57
C ILE A 73 -8.95 6.79 1.04
N VAL A 74 -9.90 6.04 0.46
CA VAL A 74 -11.33 6.29 0.64
C VAL A 74 -11.89 5.58 1.87
N TRP A 75 -11.43 4.37 2.17
CA TRP A 75 -11.95 3.56 3.25
C TRP A 75 -11.11 3.70 4.52
N ARG A 76 -11.58 4.52 5.48
CA ARG A 76 -10.91 4.73 6.79
C ARG A 76 -11.07 3.54 7.74
N HIS A 77 -10.69 2.36 7.28
CA HIS A 77 -10.60 1.14 8.07
C HIS A 77 -9.14 0.66 8.13
N TRP A 78 -8.85 -0.23 9.07
CA TRP A 78 -7.51 -0.80 9.25
C TRP A 78 -7.18 -1.87 8.21
N LEU A 79 -8.21 -2.51 7.61
CA LEU A 79 -8.05 -3.59 6.63
C LEU A 79 -7.27 -3.16 5.37
N PRO A 80 -7.58 -2.02 4.71
CA PRO A 80 -6.78 -1.54 3.57
C PRO A 80 -5.29 -1.34 3.90
N LEU A 81 -4.98 -0.90 5.12
CA LEU A 81 -3.59 -0.70 5.54
C LEU A 81 -2.86 -2.04 5.71
N LEU A 82 -3.55 -3.04 6.28
CA LEU A 82 -3.00 -4.39 6.31
C LEU A 82 -2.79 -4.95 4.89
N GLY A 83 -3.74 -4.68 3.98
CA GLY A 83 -3.59 -4.98 2.56
C GLY A 83 -2.36 -4.32 1.94
N GLY A 84 -2.12 -3.03 2.22
CA GLY A 84 -0.94 -2.31 1.72
C GLY A 84 0.39 -2.87 2.23
N ILE A 85 0.44 -3.32 3.49
CA ILE A 85 1.60 -4.02 4.04
C ILE A 85 1.81 -5.35 3.31
N GLY A 86 0.75 -6.17 3.20
CA GLY A 86 0.82 -7.46 2.53
C GLY A 86 1.22 -7.33 1.07
N PHE A 87 0.66 -6.37 0.35
CA PHE A 87 0.99 -6.07 -1.05
C PHE A 87 2.48 -5.77 -1.22
N GLY A 88 3.03 -4.83 -0.45
CA GLY A 88 4.46 -4.48 -0.54
C GLY A 88 5.38 -5.65 -0.18
N VAL A 89 5.09 -6.37 0.91
CA VAL A 89 5.92 -7.49 1.38
C VAL A 89 5.91 -8.65 0.38
N LEU A 90 4.73 -9.05 -0.11
CA LEU A 90 4.61 -10.18 -1.02
C LEU A 90 5.25 -9.89 -2.38
N THR A 91 5.05 -8.67 -2.90
CA THR A 91 5.61 -8.26 -4.19
C THR A 91 7.14 -8.17 -4.12
N LEU A 92 7.68 -7.56 -3.06
CA LEU A 92 9.12 -7.53 -2.83
C LEU A 92 9.70 -8.93 -2.66
N THR A 93 9.02 -9.82 -1.93
CA THR A 93 9.46 -11.20 -1.74
C THR A 93 9.50 -11.96 -3.07
N ALA A 94 8.48 -11.80 -3.92
CA ALA A 94 8.46 -12.40 -5.25
C ALA A 94 9.63 -11.90 -6.12
N TYR A 95 9.93 -10.60 -6.07
CA TYR A 95 11.09 -10.03 -6.74
C TYR A 95 12.41 -10.61 -6.21
N LEU A 96 12.59 -10.68 -4.88
CA LEU A 96 13.79 -11.26 -4.27
C LEU A 96 13.98 -12.74 -4.65
N LEU A 97 12.90 -13.53 -4.70
CA LEU A 97 12.95 -14.91 -5.17
C LEU A 97 13.36 -14.97 -6.65
N SER A 98 12.77 -14.12 -7.49
CA SER A 98 13.13 -13.99 -8.92
C SER A 98 14.60 -13.63 -9.10
N ALA A 99 15.12 -12.76 -8.24
CA ALA A 99 16.51 -12.28 -8.31
C ALA A 99 17.56 -13.25 -7.76
N THR A 100 17.15 -14.25 -6.97
CA THR A 100 18.08 -15.18 -6.29
C THR A 100 18.01 -16.60 -6.84
N VAL A 101 16.83 -17.21 -6.79
CA VAL A 101 16.62 -18.63 -7.11
C VAL A 101 15.74 -18.85 -8.33
N GLY A 102 15.19 -17.76 -8.88
CA GLY A 102 14.19 -17.77 -9.93
C GLY A 102 12.78 -17.96 -9.35
N PHE A 103 11.81 -17.25 -9.90
CA PHE A 103 10.42 -17.29 -9.48
C PHE A 103 9.54 -17.70 -10.66
N PHE A 104 8.90 -18.87 -10.55
CA PHE A 104 8.16 -19.50 -11.65
C PHE A 104 8.92 -19.57 -12.99
N GLY A 105 10.23 -19.88 -12.93
CA GLY A 105 11.08 -20.02 -14.11
C GLY A 105 11.67 -18.72 -14.66
N VAL A 106 11.33 -17.56 -14.06
CA VAL A 106 11.98 -16.28 -14.37
C VAL A 106 13.12 -16.04 -13.39
N LEU A 107 14.35 -15.96 -13.90
CA LEU A 107 15.53 -15.58 -13.13
C LEU A 107 15.95 -14.17 -13.59
N SER A 108 15.95 -13.21 -12.66
CA SER A 108 16.29 -11.81 -12.94
C SER A 108 17.32 -11.30 -11.92
N PRO A 109 18.59 -11.73 -12.04
CA PRO A 109 19.63 -11.44 -11.05
C PRO A 109 19.77 -9.93 -10.83
N PHE A 110 20.11 -9.52 -9.60
CA PHE A 110 20.24 -8.10 -9.24
C PHE A 110 21.18 -7.30 -10.16
N GLU A 111 22.21 -7.95 -10.70
CA GLU A 111 23.17 -7.32 -11.63
C GLU A 111 22.55 -6.89 -12.96
N PHE A 112 21.40 -7.47 -13.33
CA PHE A 112 20.65 -7.16 -14.54
C PHE A 112 19.30 -6.50 -14.24
N ALA A 113 19.08 -6.04 -13.01
CA ALA A 113 17.85 -5.36 -12.63
C ALA A 113 17.68 -4.08 -13.48
N GLY A 114 16.60 -4.04 -14.25
CA GLY A 114 16.24 -2.86 -15.00
C GLY A 114 15.75 -1.72 -14.10
N THR A 115 15.66 -0.53 -14.67
CA THR A 115 15.09 0.64 -13.98
C THR A 115 13.67 0.38 -13.44
N PRO A 116 12.75 -0.29 -14.16
CA PRO A 116 11.43 -0.60 -13.65
C PRO A 116 11.47 -1.46 -12.38
N GLU A 117 12.28 -2.51 -12.35
CA GLU A 117 12.41 -3.44 -11.22
C GLU A 117 12.89 -2.72 -9.94
N VAL A 118 13.87 -1.83 -10.08
CA VAL A 118 14.35 -1.01 -8.96
C VAL A 118 13.24 -0.07 -8.46
N ILE A 119 12.48 0.56 -9.36
CA ILE A 119 11.36 1.43 -8.99
C ILE A 119 10.27 0.62 -8.27
N ALA A 120 9.92 -0.57 -8.77
CA ALA A 120 8.95 -1.47 -8.12
C ALA A 120 9.40 -1.83 -6.70
N ALA A 121 10.67 -2.24 -6.52
CA ALA A 121 11.20 -2.59 -5.20
C ALA A 121 11.12 -1.41 -4.21
N MET A 122 11.46 -0.20 -4.65
CA MET A 122 11.34 1.01 -3.81
C MET A 122 9.88 1.34 -3.49
N ALA A 123 8.98 1.15 -4.46
CA ALA A 123 7.55 1.36 -4.30
C ALA A 123 6.94 0.35 -3.31
N ASP A 124 7.38 -0.91 -3.35
CA ASP A 124 6.96 -1.97 -2.44
C ASP A 124 7.39 -1.69 -0.99
N VAL A 125 8.64 -1.25 -0.80
CA VAL A 125 9.13 -0.79 0.51
C VAL A 125 8.31 0.40 1.00
N THR A 126 8.03 1.36 0.12
CA THR A 126 7.20 2.54 0.43
C THR A 126 5.78 2.14 0.84
N ALA A 127 5.18 1.20 0.12
CA ALA A 127 3.86 0.66 0.41
C ALA A 127 3.82 0.01 1.80
N ALA A 128 4.79 -0.86 2.09
CA ALA A 128 4.87 -1.59 3.35
C ALA A 128 5.11 -0.65 4.55
N VAL A 129 6.11 0.23 4.44
CA VAL A 129 6.47 1.17 5.52
C VAL A 129 5.36 2.21 5.73
N GLY A 130 4.84 2.80 4.65
CA GLY A 130 3.79 3.82 4.74
C GLY A 130 2.50 3.26 5.35
N SER A 131 2.05 2.10 4.87
CA SER A 131 0.85 1.45 5.39
C SER A 131 1.02 0.97 6.83
N GLY A 132 2.21 0.45 7.19
CA GLY A 132 2.57 0.06 8.55
C GLY A 132 2.58 1.24 9.52
N ALA A 133 3.21 2.35 9.13
CA ALA A 133 3.27 3.57 9.92
C ALA A 133 1.87 4.19 10.11
N ALA A 134 1.04 4.20 9.08
CA ALA A 134 -0.36 4.64 9.18
C ALA A 134 -1.15 3.79 10.18
N LEU A 135 -1.07 2.45 10.05
CA LEU A 135 -1.80 1.52 10.90
C LEU A 135 -1.38 1.66 12.37
N TRP A 136 -0.08 1.77 12.61
CA TRP A 136 0.47 1.94 13.96
C TRP A 136 0.02 3.25 14.61
N ARG A 137 -0.01 4.35 13.84
CA ARG A 137 -0.47 5.65 14.38
C ARG A 137 -1.95 5.66 14.68
N GLU A 138 -2.78 5.09 13.81
CA GLU A 138 -4.24 5.03 14.03
C GLU A 138 -4.60 4.22 15.28
N ARG A 139 -3.86 3.15 15.56
CA ARG A 139 -4.06 2.33 16.77
C ARG A 139 -3.57 2.98 18.06
N ARG A 140 -2.67 3.95 18.00
CA ARG A 140 -2.19 4.68 19.20
C ARG A 140 -3.09 5.85 19.59
N THR A 141 -3.94 6.29 18.68
CA THR A 141 -4.86 7.43 18.89
C THR A 141 -6.31 6.99 19.15
N SER A 142 -6.57 5.68 19.15
CA SER A 142 -7.86 5.06 19.50
C SER A 142 -7.81 4.55 20.92
#